data_AF-A0A654KJ88-F1
#
_entry.id   AF-A0A654KJ88-F1
#
_cell.length_a   1.000
_cell.length_b   1.000
_cell.length_c   1.000
_cell.angle_alpha   90.00
_cell.angle_beta   90.00
_cell.angle_gamma   90.00
#
_symmetry.space_group_name_H-M   'P 1'
#
loop_
_entity.id
_entity.type
_entity.pdbx_description
1 polymer ?
#
loop_
_entity_poly.entity_id
_entity_poly.type
_entity_poly.pdbx_seq_one_letter_code
_entity_poly.pdbx_strand_id
1 'polypeptide(L)' 'MQSNLLTIKEVQEMLSLSQASIYLKMNPKYTAYFDETFPKPVKLGGRSNRWRKSDLEIWINKKDPNFKSLKLKEIVNE' A
#
# COMPACT_ATOMS: atom_id res chain seq x y z
N MET A 1 7.18 -14.23 11.74
CA MET A 1 6.79 -12.92 12.31
C MET A 1 6.53 -11.98 11.14
N GLN A 2 5.30 -11.51 10.93
CA GLN A 2 5.02 -10.60 9.81
C GLN A 2 5.71 -9.26 10.08
N SER A 3 6.60 -8.84 9.18
CA SER A 3 7.19 -7.51 9.22
C SER A 3 6.07 -6.48 9.06
N ASN A 4 5.80 -5.68 10.10
CA ASN A 4 4.79 -4.60 10.04
C ASN A 4 5.15 -3.49 9.04
N LEU A 5 6.36 -3.56 8.48
CA LEU A 5 6.95 -2.60 7.57
C LEU A 5 7.30 -3.27 6.25
N LEU A 6 6.66 -2.83 5.17
CA LEU A 6 6.79 -3.34 3.82
C LEU A 6 7.82 -2.51 3.03
N THR A 7 8.64 -3.19 2.25
CA THR A 7 9.45 -2.63 1.16
C THR A 7 8.56 -2.19 0.00
N ILE A 8 9.08 -1.36 -0.91
CA ILE A 8 8.33 -0.99 -2.10
C ILE A 8 7.89 -2.21 -2.92
N LYS A 9 8.70 -3.27 -2.98
CA LYS A 9 8.35 -4.51 -3.69
C LYS A 9 7.14 -5.20 -3.08
N GLU A 10 7.12 -5.34 -1.76
CA GLU A 10 5.96 -5.91 -1.05
C GLU A 10 4.70 -5.03 -1.22
N VAL A 11 4.85 -3.70 -1.30
CA VAL A 11 3.71 -2.80 -1.60
C VAL A 11 3.23 -2.99 -3.05
N GLN A 12 4.14 -3.17 -4.01
CA GLN A 12 3.78 -3.47 -5.40
C GLN A 12 2.98 -4.78 -5.50
N GLU A 13 3.42 -5.83 -4.82
CA GLU A 13 2.73 -7.12 -4.74
C GLU A 13 1.37 -6.98 -4.04
N MET A 14 1.30 -6.22 -2.95
CA MET A 14 0.07 -6.03 -2.18
C MET A 14 -1.00 -5.26 -2.97
N LEU A 15 -0.60 -4.27 -3.76
CA LEU A 15 -1.51 -3.40 -4.50
C LEU A 15 -1.68 -3.78 -5.96
N SER A 16 -0.90 -4.75 -6.47
CA SER A 16 -0.78 -5.05 -7.90
C SER A 16 -0.48 -3.81 -8.74
N LEU A 17 0.39 -2.93 -8.23
CA LEU A 17 0.77 -1.67 -8.88
C LEU A 17 2.27 -1.63 -9.19
N SER A 18 2.62 -0.87 -10.22
CA SER A 18 4.03 -0.55 -10.48
C SER A 18 4.59 0.38 -9.40
N GLN A 19 5.90 0.32 -9.18
CA GLN A 19 6.63 1.26 -8.32
C GLN A 19 6.35 2.72 -8.72
N ALA A 20 6.32 3.02 -10.02
CA ALA A 20 6.02 4.36 -10.51
C ALA A 20 4.61 4.83 -10.12
N SER A 21 3.60 3.95 -10.28
CA SER A 21 2.23 4.22 -9.87
C SER A 21 2.12 4.53 -8.37
N ILE A 22 2.87 3.81 -7.53
CA ILE A 22 2.92 4.07 -6.08
C ILE A 22 3.52 5.45 -5.79
N TYR A 23 4.62 5.82 -6.45
CA TYR A 23 5.23 7.15 -6.25
C TYR A 23 4.34 8.28 -6.78
N LEU A 24 3.62 8.07 -7.89
CA LEU A 24 2.67 9.04 -8.42
C LEU A 24 1.53 9.33 -7.44
N LYS A 25 1.04 8.31 -6.71
CA LYS A 25 0.03 8.50 -5.66
C LYS A 25 0.47 9.46 -4.56
N MET A 26 1.77 9.55 -4.28
CA MET A 26 2.31 10.46 -3.27
C MET A 26 2.73 11.82 -3.82
N ASN A 27 2.70 12.03 -5.15
CA ASN A 27 3.25 13.21 -5.78
C ASN A 27 2.16 14.24 -6.13
N PRO A 28 2.07 15.38 -5.41
CA PRO A 28 1.02 16.38 -5.62
C PRO A 28 1.13 17.09 -6.98
N LYS A 29 2.27 16.98 -7.69
CA LYS A 29 2.43 17.56 -9.03
C LYS A 29 1.57 16.86 -10.09
N TYR A 30 1.16 15.60 -9.85
CA TYR A 30 0.38 14.81 -10.79
C TYR A 30 -1.04 14.62 -10.26
N THR A 31 -1.88 15.64 -10.39
CA THR A 31 -3.23 15.70 -9.80
C THR A 31 -4.13 14.52 -10.18
N ALA A 32 -4.00 13.97 -11.39
CA ALA A 32 -4.78 12.81 -11.84
C ALA A 32 -4.49 11.51 -11.07
N TYR A 33 -3.29 11.39 -10.49
CA TYR A 33 -2.86 10.17 -9.79
C TYR A 33 -2.61 10.39 -8.30
N PHE A 34 -2.43 11.65 -7.89
CA PHE A 34 -2.20 12.04 -6.51
C PHE A 34 -3.38 11.63 -5.63
N ASP A 35 -3.06 10.99 -4.52
CA ASP A 35 -4.02 10.63 -3.50
C ASP A 35 -3.46 11.05 -2.15
N GLU A 36 -3.99 12.16 -1.63
CA GLU A 36 -3.57 12.71 -0.34
C GLU A 36 -3.73 11.72 0.81
N THR A 37 -4.66 10.77 0.68
CA THR A 37 -4.91 9.73 1.69
C THR A 37 -3.99 8.53 1.58
N PHE A 38 -3.16 8.46 0.52
CA PHE A 38 -2.25 7.34 0.31
C PHE A 38 -1.14 7.29 1.39
N PRO A 39 -0.88 6.13 2.00
CA PRO A 39 0.13 6.01 3.05
C PRO A 39 1.53 6.41 2.61
N LYS A 40 2.16 7.29 3.40
CA LYS A 40 3.53 7.73 3.18
C LYS A 40 4.51 6.74 3.84
N PRO A 41 5.70 6.52 3.25
CA PRO A 41 6.69 5.65 3.86
C PRO A 41 7.29 6.27 5.13
N VAL A 42 7.59 5.41 6.08
CA VAL A 42 8.46 5.67 7.23
C VAL A 42 9.92 5.51 6.78
N LYS A 43 10.76 6.49 7.12
CA LYS A 43 12.21 6.43 6.92
C LYS A 43 12.85 5.67 8.09
N LEU A 44 13.53 4.56 7.81
CA LEU A 44 14.27 3.78 8.83
C LEU A 44 15.76 4.14 8.91
N GLY A 45 16.19 5.15 8.16
CA GLY A 45 17.59 5.54 8.02
C GLY A 45 18.11 5.32 6.60
N GLY A 46 19.11 6.11 6.21
CA GLY A 46 19.69 6.09 4.86
C GLY A 46 18.64 6.29 3.77
N ARG A 47 18.68 5.43 2.73
CA ARG A 47 17.73 5.44 1.59
C ARG A 47 16.56 4.46 1.77
N SER A 48 16.35 3.93 2.98
CA SER A 48 15.34 2.90 3.23
C SER A 48 13.98 3.50 3.58
N ASN A 49 13.09 3.51 2.59
CA ASN A 49 11.67 3.78 2.77
C ASN A 49 10.92 2.46 3.06
N ARG A 50 10.03 2.47 4.06
CA ARG A 50 9.12 1.35 4.37
C ARG A 50 7.70 1.82 4.63
N TRP A 51 6.71 1.04 4.25
CA TRP A 51 5.30 1.34 4.50
C TRP A 51 4.76 0.52 5.64
N ARG A 52 3.98 1.12 6.53
CA ARG A 52 3.24 0.33 7.51
C ARG A 52 2.15 -0.46 6.78
N LYS A 53 2.15 -1.78 6.97
CA LYS A 53 1.13 -2.67 6.39
C LYS A 53 -0.28 -2.25 6.81
N SER A 54 -0.47 -1.91 8.09
CA SER A 54 -1.75 -1.43 8.63
C SER A 54 -2.28 -0.20 7.91
N ASP A 55 -1.40 0.76 7.58
CA ASP A 55 -1.81 2.02 6.94
C ASP A 55 -2.30 1.75 5.52
N LEU A 56 -1.65 0.82 4.80
CA LEU A 56 -2.07 0.35 3.48
C LEU A 56 -3.39 -0.41 3.55
N GLU A 57 -3.57 -1.31 4.50
CA GLU A 57 -4.84 -2.04 4.69
C GLU A 57 -6.00 -1.07 4.99
N ILE A 58 -5.78 -0.08 5.86
CA ILE A 58 -6.79 0.95 6.16
C ILE A 58 -7.11 1.76 4.90
N TRP A 59 -6.10 2.16 4.12
CA TRP A 59 -6.31 2.91 2.89
C TRP A 59 -7.10 2.11 1.86
N ILE A 60 -6.76 0.84 1.65
CA ILE A 60 -7.48 -0.04 0.71
C ILE A 60 -8.94 -0.20 1.15
N ASN A 61 -9.20 -0.49 2.43
CA ASN A 61 -10.56 -0.64 2.94
C ASN A 61 -11.41 0.63 2.81
N LYS A 62 -10.79 1.82 2.85
CA LYS A 62 -11.49 3.09 2.61
C LYS A 62 -11.83 3.30 1.14
N LYS A 63 -11.01 2.81 0.21
CA LYS A 63 -11.20 2.96 -1.24
C LYS A 63 -12.12 1.90 -1.83
N ASP A 64 -12.02 0.69 -1.32
CA ASP A 64 -12.87 -0.42 -1.69
C ASP A 64 -13.17 -1.28 -0.44
N PRO A 65 -14.31 -1.03 0.23
CA PRO A 65 -14.74 -1.82 1.38
C PRO A 65 -14.87 -3.32 1.07
N ASN A 66 -15.05 -3.68 -0.21
CA ASN A 66 -15.21 -5.06 -0.64
C ASN A 66 -13.88 -5.79 -0.83
N PHE A 67 -12.75 -5.08 -0.95
CA PHE A 67 -11.43 -5.68 -1.16
C PHE A 67 -11.03 -6.66 -0.04
N LYS A 68 -11.34 -6.33 1.23
CA LYS A 68 -11.08 -7.21 2.38
C LYS A 68 -11.83 -8.54 2.28
N SER A 69 -13.02 -8.52 1.68
CA SER A 69 -13.88 -9.70 1.54
C SER A 69 -13.32 -10.72 0.55
N LEU A 70 -12.57 -10.28 -0.47
CA LEU A 70 -12.00 -11.17 -1.48
C LEU A 70 -10.81 -11.95 -0.92
N LYS A 71 -9.91 -11.28 -0.19
CA LYS A 71 -8.73 -11.91 0.40
C LYS A 71 -9.05 -12.87 1.56
N LEU A 72 -10.14 -12.64 2.29
CA LEU A 72 -10.61 -13.55 3.33
C LEU A 72 -11.30 -14.79 2.76
N LYS A 73 -11.98 -14.68 1.62
CA LYS A 73 -12.60 -15.85 0.95
C LYS A 73 -11.56 -16.79 0.34
N GLU A 74 -10.42 -16.27 -0.11
CA GLU A 74 -9.32 -17.10 -0.62
C GLU A 74 -8.60 -17.89 0.48
N ILE A 75 -8.55 -17.38 1.72
CA ILE A 75 -7.87 -18.06 2.86
C ILE A 75 -8.77 -19.12 3.52
N VAL A 76 -10.09 -19.00 3.41
CA VAL A 76 -11.05 -19.88 4.10
C VAL A 76 -11.57 -21.01 3.18
N ASN A 77 -11.16 -21.03 1.91
CA ASN A 77 -11.51 -22.05 0.93
C ASN A 77 -10.37 -23.05 0.63
N GLU A 78 -9.56 -23.37 1.64
CA GLU A 78 -8.63 -24.51 1.59
C GLU A 78 -8.67 -25.30 2.91
#